data_AF-A0A2V4D7X8-F1
#
_entry.id   AF-A0A2V4D7X8-F1
#
_cell.length_a   1.000
_cell.length_b   1.000
_cell.length_c   1.000
_cell.angle_alpha   90.00
_cell.angle_beta   90.00
_cell.angle_gamma   90.00
#
_symmetry.space_group_name_H-M   'P 1'
#
loop_
_entity.id
_entity.type
_entity.pdbx_description
1 polymer ?
#
loop_
_entity_poly.entity_id
_entity_poly.type
_entity_poly.pdbx_seq_one_letter_code
_entity_poly.pdbx_strand_id
1 'polypeptide(L)'
;MNIAQSLLGPLYDLYVSALGQTVGMIVGYVTLVGIFALVWWLLANRNEVISGLDLRVATIGNMIFLILLGGILYVVMSSTFGFPFIGAISMTISSVLLVYWCMTNFEGEPI
;
A
#
# COMPACT_ATOMS: atom_id res chain seq x y z
N MET A 1 -8.42 13.58 22.06
CA MET A 1 -7.37 13.61 21.02
C MET A 1 -7.79 12.65 19.92
N ASN A 2 -7.88 13.11 18.67
CA ASN A 2 -8.38 12.26 17.58
C ASN A 2 -7.26 11.36 17.07
N ILE A 3 -7.37 10.05 17.33
CA ILE A 3 -6.33 9.06 16.99
C ILE A 3 -6.18 8.96 15.47
N ALA A 4 -7.29 9.10 14.72
CA ALA A 4 -7.28 9.14 13.27
C ALA A 4 -6.48 10.34 12.75
N GLN A 5 -6.60 11.51 13.36
CA GLN A 5 -5.80 12.68 12.99
C GLN A 5 -4.32 12.49 13.29
N SER A 6 -3.97 11.84 14.41
CA SER A 6 -2.56 11.62 14.78
C SER A 6 -1.87 10.56 13.93
N LEU A 7 -2.58 9.51 13.50
CA LEU A 7 -1.98 8.43 12.67
C LEU A 7 -2.07 8.70 11.17
N LEU A 8 -3.17 9.31 10.70
CA LEU A 8 -3.38 9.57 9.28
C LEU A 8 -2.87 10.95 8.86
N GLY A 9 -2.77 11.91 9.81
CA GLY A 9 -2.22 13.25 9.58
C GLY A 9 -2.84 13.93 8.36
N PRO A 10 -2.07 14.21 7.28
CA PRO A 10 -2.58 14.86 6.07
C PRO A 10 -3.76 14.13 5.41
N LEU A 11 -3.85 12.81 5.63
CA LEU A 11 -4.88 11.93 5.07
C LEU A 11 -6.23 12.13 5.79
N TYR A 12 -6.19 12.40 7.10
CA TYR A 12 -7.35 12.81 7.88
C TYR A 12 -7.80 14.23 7.52
N ASP A 13 -6.85 15.16 7.31
CA ASP A 13 -7.16 16.54 6.94
C ASP A 13 -7.85 16.60 5.56
N LEU A 14 -7.47 15.73 4.62
CA LEU A 14 -8.18 15.58 3.35
C LEU A 14 -9.62 15.11 3.54
N TYR A 15 -9.86 14.12 4.41
CA TYR A 15 -11.20 13.61 4.67
C TYR A 15 -12.10 14.67 5.32
N VAL A 16 -11.56 15.44 6.27
CA VAL A 16 -12.27 16.55 6.91
C VAL A 16 -12.55 17.67 5.90
N SER A 17 -11.60 17.99 5.02
CA SER A 17 -11.76 19.00 3.98
C SER A 17 -12.80 18.60 2.92
N ALA A 18 -12.90 17.32 2.57
CA ALA A 18 -13.76 16.85 1.49
C ALA A 18 -15.18 16.48 1.96
N LEU A 19 -15.31 15.88 3.14
CA LEU A 19 -16.57 15.32 3.63
C LEU A 19 -17.12 16.08 4.86
N GLY A 20 -16.38 17.07 5.36
CA GLY A 20 -16.70 17.77 6.60
C GLY A 20 -16.23 17.02 7.84
N GLN A 21 -16.22 17.73 8.97
CA GLN A 21 -15.55 17.28 10.20
C GLN A 21 -16.11 15.99 10.79
N THR A 22 -17.44 15.80 10.74
CA THR A 22 -18.10 14.60 11.28
C THR A 22 -17.86 13.36 10.42
N VAL A 23 -18.03 13.49 9.10
CA VAL A 23 -17.90 12.35 8.18
C VAL A 23 -16.42 12.01 7.97
N GLY A 24 -15.55 13.01 7.84
CA GLY A 24 -14.10 12.80 7.71
C GLY A 24 -13.50 12.06 8.90
N MET A 25 -14.03 12.29 10.11
CA MET A 25 -13.65 11.55 11.30
C MET A 25 -14.08 10.08 11.26
N ILE A 26 -15.30 9.78 10.83
CA ILE A 26 -15.78 8.39 10.68
C ILE A 26 -14.94 7.65 9.63
N VAL A 27 -14.71 8.27 8.48
CA VAL A 27 -13.88 7.71 7.41
C VAL A 27 -12.46 7.46 7.90
N GLY A 28 -11.88 8.40 8.68
CA GLY A 28 -10.57 8.21 9.29
C GLY A 28 -10.48 6.97 10.17
N TYR A 29 -11.48 6.72 11.02
CA TYR A 29 -11.51 5.51 11.84
C TYR A 29 -11.71 4.22 11.03
N VAL A 30 -12.58 4.26 10.01
CA VAL A 30 -12.79 3.11 9.12
C VAL A 30 -11.51 2.75 8.37
N THR A 31 -10.77 3.75 7.88
CA THR A 31 -9.47 3.55 7.23
C THR A 31 -8.45 2.92 8.18
N LEU A 32 -8.39 3.38 9.43
CA LEU A 32 -7.51 2.75 10.44
C LEU A 32 -7.89 1.28 10.69
N VAL A 33 -9.18 0.99 10.86
CA VAL A 33 -9.66 -0.38 11.06
C VAL A 33 -9.33 -1.25 9.86
N GLY A 34 -9.48 -0.74 8.63
CA GLY A 34 -9.11 -1.44 7.41
C GLY A 34 -7.61 -1.77 7.34
N ILE A 35 -6.75 -0.81 7.68
CA ILE A 35 -5.30 -1.03 7.73
C ILE A 35 -4.95 -2.10 8.78
N PHE A 36 -5.51 -2.01 9.99
CA PHE A 36 -5.27 -3.00 11.03
C PHE A 36 -5.76 -4.39 10.65
N ALA A 37 -6.95 -4.50 10.04
CA ALA A 37 -7.49 -5.76 9.57
C ALA A 37 -6.61 -6.39 8.48
N LEU A 38 -6.09 -5.58 7.55
CA LEU A 38 -5.16 -6.03 6.51
C LEU A 38 -3.83 -6.50 7.09
N VAL A 39 -3.24 -5.75 8.02
CA VAL A 39 -2.00 -6.16 8.70
C VAL A 39 -2.20 -7.45 9.48
N TRP A 40 -3.33 -7.56 10.19
CA TRP A 40 -3.68 -8.76 10.94
C TRP A 40 -3.87 -9.96 10.02
N TRP A 41 -4.58 -9.79 8.91
CA TRP A 41 -4.78 -10.82 7.90
C TRP A 41 -3.45 -11.28 7.28
N LEU A 42 -2.56 -10.34 6.94
CA LEU A 42 -1.23 -10.64 6.42
C LEU A 42 -0.40 -11.47 7.40
N LEU A 43 -0.47 -11.15 8.71
CA LEU A 43 0.23 -11.89 9.76
C LEU A 43 -0.38 -13.27 10.01
N ALA A 44 -1.71 -13.37 10.00
CA ALA A 44 -2.45 -14.62 10.20
C ALA A 44 -2.25 -15.60 9.05
N ASN A 45 -2.25 -15.11 7.81
CA ASN A 45 -2.06 -15.89 6.59
C ASN A 45 -0.62 -15.85 6.10
N ARG A 46 0.34 -15.45 6.96
CA ARG A 46 1.75 -15.24 6.55
C ARG A 46 2.34 -16.43 5.81
N ASN A 47 2.03 -17.66 6.21
CA ASN A 47 2.61 -18.85 5.57
C ASN A 47 1.98 -19.12 4.19
N GLU A 48 0.71 -18.81 4.02
CA GLU A 48 0.01 -18.90 2.73
C GLU A 48 0.42 -17.76 1.79
N VAL A 49 0.69 -16.57 2.34
CA VAL A 49 1.29 -15.44 1.62
C VAL A 49 2.71 -15.82 1.19
N ILE A 50 3.56 -16.30 2.10
CA ILE A 50 4.95 -16.73 1.80
C ILE A 50 4.98 -17.91 0.80
N SER A 51 4.04 -18.85 0.91
CA SER A 51 3.93 -20.00 0.00
C SER A 51 3.30 -19.65 -1.33
N GLY A 52 2.31 -18.77 -1.36
CA GLY A 52 1.61 -18.33 -2.56
C GLY A 52 2.37 -17.28 -3.36
N LEU A 53 3.33 -16.58 -2.73
CA LEU A 53 4.26 -15.67 -3.37
C LEU A 53 5.64 -16.32 -3.71
N ASP A 54 5.80 -17.63 -3.51
CA ASP A 54 7.01 -18.45 -3.78
C ASP A 54 8.36 -17.74 -3.49
N LEU A 55 8.60 -17.44 -2.21
CA LEU A 55 9.73 -16.63 -1.73
C LEU A 55 11.10 -17.36 -1.68
N ARG A 56 11.60 -17.93 -2.80
CA ARG A 56 12.97 -18.48 -2.96
C ARG A 56 14.04 -17.38 -3.14
N VAL A 57 15.33 -17.73 -3.28
CA VAL A 57 16.47 -16.78 -3.36
C VAL A 57 16.35 -15.77 -4.52
N ALA A 58 15.73 -16.15 -5.65
CA ALA A 58 15.37 -15.22 -6.73
C ALA A 58 14.35 -14.16 -6.27
N THR A 59 13.51 -14.53 -5.31
CA THR A 59 12.42 -13.72 -4.76
C THR A 59 12.90 -12.68 -3.74
N ILE A 60 14.06 -12.85 -3.12
CA ILE A 60 14.72 -11.78 -2.33
C ILE A 60 15.16 -10.63 -3.27
N GLY A 61 15.71 -10.97 -4.44
CA GLY A 61 16.04 -10.00 -5.48
C GLY A 61 14.79 -9.27 -5.98
N ASN A 62 13.70 -10.00 -6.24
CA ASN A 62 12.42 -9.41 -6.64
C ASN A 62 11.81 -8.54 -5.53
N MET A 63 11.92 -8.92 -4.25
CA MET A 63 11.46 -8.06 -3.14
C MET A 63 12.26 -6.76 -3.04
N ILE A 64 13.60 -6.83 -3.14
CA ILE A 64 14.45 -5.64 -3.14
C ILE A 64 14.10 -4.75 -4.34
N PHE A 65 13.89 -5.35 -5.51
CA PHE A 65 13.45 -4.66 -6.71
C PHE A 65 12.09 -3.97 -6.52
N LEU A 66 11.08 -4.65 -5.96
CA LEU A 66 9.75 -4.07 -5.71
C LEU A 66 9.79 -2.96 -4.67
N ILE A 67 10.64 -3.06 -3.65
CA ILE A 67 10.84 -1.99 -2.65
C ILE A 67 11.49 -0.77 -3.29
N LEU A 68 12.56 -0.95 -4.07
CA LEU A 68 13.20 0.13 -4.83
C LEU A 68 12.25 0.77 -5.83
N LEU A 69 11.52 -0.06 -6.58
CA LEU A 69 10.50 0.38 -7.53
C LEU A 69 9.40 1.16 -6.82
N GLY A 70 8.93 0.71 -5.66
CA GLY A 70 7.96 1.42 -4.84
C GLY A 70 8.46 2.78 -4.37
N GLY A 71 9.73 2.88 -3.94
CA GLY A 71 10.36 4.15 -3.60
C GLY A 71 10.43 5.12 -4.78
N ILE A 72 10.85 4.63 -5.95
CA ILE A 72 10.92 5.43 -7.19
C ILE A 72 9.53 5.87 -7.63
N LEU A 73 8.56 4.95 -7.65
CA LEU A 73 7.17 5.25 -8.01
C LEU A 73 6.56 6.27 -7.06
N TYR A 74 6.80 6.17 -5.75
CA TYR A 74 6.33 7.16 -4.80
C TYR A 74 6.90 8.55 -5.09
N VAL A 75 8.20 8.64 -5.39
CA VAL A 75 8.82 9.90 -5.81
C VAL A 75 8.15 10.41 -7.09
N VAL A 76 8.02 9.59 -8.14
CA VAL A 76 7.37 10.01 -9.39
C VAL A 76 5.92 10.46 -9.17
N MET A 77 5.14 9.73 -8.37
CA MET A 77 3.74 10.06 -8.10
C MET A 77 3.60 11.36 -7.29
N SER A 78 4.50 11.61 -6.33
CA SER A 78 4.47 12.81 -5.50
C SER A 78 5.11 14.03 -6.18
N SER A 79 6.24 13.88 -6.86
CA SER A 79 7.00 14.99 -7.45
C SER A 79 6.60 15.32 -8.88
N THR A 80 6.37 14.31 -9.72
CA THR A 80 6.13 14.51 -11.15
C THR A 80 4.64 14.67 -11.45
N PHE A 81 3.81 13.81 -10.87
CA PHE A 81 2.35 13.89 -11.03
C PHE A 81 1.69 14.84 -10.03
N GLY A 82 2.42 15.26 -8.99
CA GLY A 82 1.90 16.18 -7.98
C GLY A 82 0.73 15.60 -7.17
N PHE A 83 0.62 14.27 -7.09
CA PHE A 83 -0.45 13.66 -6.33
C PHE A 83 -0.30 13.99 -4.84
N PRO A 84 -1.41 14.25 -4.12
CA PRO A 84 -1.38 14.36 -2.68
C PRO A 84 -0.85 13.06 -2.07
N PHE A 85 -0.20 13.12 -0.91
CA PHE A 85 0.50 12.01 -0.25
C PHE A 85 -0.23 10.65 -0.32
N ILE A 86 -1.53 10.67 -0.08
CA ILE A 86 -2.43 9.50 -0.10
C ILE A 86 -2.59 8.94 -1.52
N GLY A 87 -2.80 9.81 -2.50
CA GLY A 87 -2.90 9.45 -3.91
C GLY A 87 -1.59 8.93 -4.43
N ALA A 88 -0.47 9.51 -3.99
CA ALA A 88 0.86 9.01 -4.30
C ALA A 88 1.07 7.60 -3.72
N ILE A 89 0.69 7.35 -2.46
CA ILE A 89 0.78 6.03 -1.83
C ILE A 89 -0.15 5.01 -2.50
N SER A 90 -1.41 5.35 -2.73
CA SER A 90 -2.38 4.40 -3.30
C SER A 90 -2.00 3.99 -4.71
N MET A 91 -1.54 4.94 -5.53
CA MET A 91 -1.05 4.65 -6.88
C MET A 91 0.24 3.85 -6.83
N THR A 92 1.17 4.19 -5.93
CA THR A 92 2.41 3.44 -5.74
C THR A 92 2.13 1.99 -5.36
N ILE A 93 1.28 1.75 -4.37
CA ILE A 93 0.91 0.41 -3.91
C ILE A 93 0.21 -0.36 -5.04
N SER A 94 -0.76 0.26 -5.71
CA SER A 94 -1.50 -0.39 -6.81
C SER A 94 -0.57 -0.75 -7.98
N SER A 95 0.36 0.13 -8.33
CA SER A 95 1.36 -0.12 -9.37
C SER A 95 2.37 -1.19 -8.98
N VAL A 96 2.85 -1.20 -7.73
CA VAL A 96 3.75 -2.25 -7.23
C VAL A 96 3.05 -3.61 -7.19
N LEU A 97 1.79 -3.66 -6.76
CA LEU A 97 0.98 -4.89 -6.77
C LEU A 97 0.68 -5.38 -8.19
N LEU A 98 0.44 -4.46 -9.13
CA LEU A 98 0.26 -4.82 -10.54
C LEU A 98 1.54 -5.41 -11.13
N VAL A 99 2.70 -4.78 -10.87
CA VAL A 99 4.00 -5.29 -11.33
C VAL A 99 4.29 -6.65 -10.71
N TYR A 100 4.03 -6.82 -9.41
CA TYR A 100 4.12 -8.11 -8.74
C TYR A 100 3.26 -9.17 -9.42
N TRP A 101 1.99 -8.86 -9.70
CA TRP A 101 1.09 -9.76 -10.41
C TRP A 101 1.59 -10.08 -11.83
N CYS A 102 2.16 -9.11 -12.55
CA CYS A 102 2.76 -9.35 -13.86
C CYS A 102 3.95 -10.31 -13.78
N MET A 103 4.82 -10.14 -12.78
CA MET A 103 5.96 -11.03 -12.58
C MET A 103 5.48 -12.46 -12.31
N THR A 104 4.48 -12.65 -11.45
CA THR A 104 3.97 -14.00 -11.13
C THR A 104 3.21 -14.69 -12.26
N ASN A 105 2.58 -13.93 -13.17
CA ASN A 105 1.72 -14.50 -14.22
C ASN A 105 2.37 -14.53 -15.61
N PHE A 106 3.37 -13.69 -15.87
CA PHE A 106 4.07 -13.63 -17.15
C PHE A 106 5.50 -14.18 -17.13
N GLU A 107 6.14 -14.30 -15.95
CA GLU A 107 7.33 -15.15 -15.83
C GLU A 107 6.83 -16.60 -15.81
N GLY A 108 6.73 -17.21 -16.99
CA GLY A 108 6.31 -18.60 -17.14
C GLY A 108 7.13 -19.53 -16.25
N GLU A 109 6.51 -20.64 -15.83
CA GLU A 109 7.13 -21.68 -14.99
C GLU A 109 8.60 -21.89 -15.38
N PRO A 110 9.54 -21.87 -14.42
CA PRO A 110 10.92 -22.23 -14.75
C PRO A 110 10.92 -23.69 -15.24
N ILE A 111 11.29 -23.86 -16.52
CA ILE A 111 11.63 -25.15 -17.14
C ILE A 111 12.73 -25.89 -16.36
#